data_AF-A0A9X3PP43-F1
#
_entry.id   AF-A0A9X3PP43-F1
#
_cell.length_a   1.000
_cell.length_b   1.000
_cell.length_c   1.000
_cell.angle_alpha   90.00
_cell.angle_beta   90.00
_cell.angle_gamma   90.00
#
_symmetry.space_group_name_H-M   'P 1'
#
loop_
_entity.id
_entity.type
_entity.pdbx_description
1 polymer ?
#
loop_
_entity_poly.entity_id
_entity_poly.type
_entity_poly.pdbx_seq_one_letter_code
_entity_poly.pdbx_strand_id
1 'polypeptide(L)' 'MLIATLDALWDKADRYRRLGLEIPHSNTEREQKAAEHTELIDYIVAGDVEGAAAVMLRHINTSLGAKAASRLGAGPIPRP' A
#
# COMPACT_ATOMS: atom_id res chain seq x y z
N MET A 1 -9.13 -12.39 -14.73
CA MET A 1 -8.59 -13.03 -13.50
C MET A 1 -7.48 -12.21 -12.86
N LEU A 2 -7.79 -10.97 -12.49
CA LEU A 2 -7.00 -10.11 -11.58
C LEU A 2 -8.01 -9.27 -10.82
N ILE A 3 -8.95 -8.67 -11.57
CA ILE A 3 -10.12 -7.96 -11.05
C ILE A 3 -10.88 -8.79 -10.02
N ALA A 4 -11.23 -10.05 -10.33
CA ALA A 4 -11.93 -10.93 -9.38
C ALA A 4 -11.13 -11.19 -8.09
N THR A 5 -9.80 -11.32 -8.18
CA THR A 5 -8.93 -11.48 -7.02
C THR A 5 -8.87 -10.20 -6.20
N LEU A 6 -8.77 -9.05 -6.85
CA LEU A 6 -8.79 -7.74 -6.20
C LEU A 6 -10.14 -7.48 -5.50
N ASP A 7 -11.24 -7.87 -6.13
CA ASP A 7 -12.60 -7.73 -5.58
C ASP A 7 -12.78 -8.61 -4.34
N ALA A 8 -12.32 -9.87 -4.38
CA ALA A 8 -12.31 -10.74 -3.20
C ALA A 8 -11.42 -10.21 -2.07
N LEU A 9 -10.31 -9.54 -2.40
CA LEU A 9 -9.42 -8.92 -1.41
C LEU A 9 -9.96 -7.59 -0.86
N TRP A 10 -10.89 -6.95 -1.58
CA TRP A 10 -11.38 -5.60 -1.28
C TRP A 10 -12.04 -5.50 0.09
N ASP A 11 -12.90 -6.45 0.46
CA ASP A 11 -13.58 -6.44 1.78
C ASP A 11 -12.57 -6.47 2.95
N LYS A 12 -11.56 -7.34 2.86
CA LYS A 12 -10.51 -7.42 3.88
C LYS A 12 -9.63 -6.16 3.89
N ALA A 13 -9.26 -5.66 2.72
CA ALA A 13 -8.48 -4.44 2.57
C ALA A 13 -9.23 -3.21 3.12
N ASP A 14 -10.56 -3.14 2.98
CA ASP A 14 -11.37 -2.04 3.52
C ASP A 14 -11.42 -2.03 5.04
N ARG A 15 -11.58 -3.20 5.66
CA ARG A 15 -11.52 -3.33 7.13
C ARG A 15 -10.16 -2.90 7.68
N TYR A 16 -9.07 -3.28 7.01
CA TYR A 16 -7.72 -2.86 7.40
C TYR A 16 -7.51 -1.37 7.17
N ARG A 17 -8.03 -0.80 6.09
CA ARG A 17 -7.99 0.65 5.84
C ARG A 17 -8.70 1.41 6.96
N ARG A 18 -9.91 0.98 7.35
CA ARG A 18 -10.65 1.60 8.45
C ARG A 18 -9.87 1.57 9.77
N LEU A 19 -9.32 0.42 10.14
CA LEU A 19 -8.49 0.28 11.34
C LEU A 19 -7.19 1.12 11.25
N GLY A 20 -6.59 1.18 10.07
CA GLY A 20 -5.41 1.98 9.81
C GLY A 20 -5.67 3.47 10.01
N LEU A 21 -6.84 3.98 9.59
CA LEU A 21 -7.20 5.40 9.75
C LEU A 21 -7.34 5.85 11.21
N GLU A 22 -7.63 4.93 12.14
CA GLU A 22 -7.63 5.23 13.58
C GLU A 22 -6.23 5.45 14.15
N ILE A 23 -5.18 5.00 13.46
CA ILE A 23 -3.80 5.24 13.86
C ILE A 23 -3.47 6.69 13.49
N PRO A 24 -2.87 7.49 14.39
CA PRO A 24 -2.47 8.84 14.06
C PRO A 24 -1.52 8.88 12.86
N HIS A 25 -1.77 9.79 11.91
CA HIS A 25 -0.93 10.01 10.73
C HIS A 25 -0.44 11.45 10.67
N SER A 26 0.85 11.64 10.45
CA SER A 26 1.41 12.98 10.22
C SER A 26 1.04 13.50 8.82
N ASN A 27 1.13 14.82 8.63
CA ASN A 27 1.02 15.41 7.29
C ASN A 27 2.11 14.88 6.36
N THR A 28 3.33 14.69 6.88
CA THR A 28 4.46 14.16 6.14
C THR A 28 4.20 12.75 5.61
N GLU A 29 3.55 11.88 6.39
CA GLU A 29 3.19 10.54 5.91
C GLU A 29 2.16 10.60 4.77
N ARG A 30 1.20 11.54 4.82
CA ARG A 30 0.23 11.75 3.74
C ARG A 30 0.91 12.26 2.47
N GLU A 31 1.81 13.23 2.60
CA GLU A 31 2.59 13.76 1.48
C GLU A 31 3.46 12.69 0.84
N GLN A 32 4.12 11.85 1.66
CA GLN A 32 4.89 10.71 1.16
C GLN A 32 4.00 9.77 0.34
N LYS A 33 2.78 9.47 0.79
CA LYS A 33 1.85 8.62 0.04
C LYS A 33 1.42 9.22 -1.29
N ALA A 34 1.17 10.52 -1.33
CA ALA A 34 0.87 11.21 -2.57
C ALA A 34 2.07 11.15 -3.54
N ALA A 35 3.28 11.38 -3.05
CA ALA A 35 4.51 11.31 -3.85
C ALA A 35 4.75 9.90 -4.42
N GLU A 36 4.57 8.84 -3.62
CA GLU A 36 4.67 7.44 -4.08
C GLU A 36 3.67 7.13 -5.20
N HIS A 37 2.46 7.70 -5.16
CA HIS A 37 1.47 7.53 -6.23
C HIS A 37 1.83 8.28 -7.50
N THR A 38 2.38 9.49 -7.38
CA THR A 38 2.90 10.24 -8.54
C THR A 38 4.08 9.50 -9.18
N GLU A 39 5.04 9.04 -8.38
CA GLU A 39 6.21 8.27 -8.83
C GLU A 39 5.80 7.00 -9.60
N LEU A 40 4.76 6.30 -9.12
CA LEU A 40 4.21 5.14 -9.81
C LEU A 40 3.67 5.48 -11.21
N ILE A 41 2.95 6.60 -11.33
CA ILE A 41 2.39 7.04 -12.62
C ILE A 41 3.53 7.35 -13.59
N ASP A 42 4.60 8.00 -13.12
CA ASP A 42 5.76 8.33 -13.95
C ASP A 42 6.41 7.07 -14.54
N TYR A 43 6.61 6.02 -13.72
CA TYR A 43 7.13 4.74 -14.20
C TYR A 43 6.19 4.04 -15.20
N ILE A 44 4.88 4.09 -14.96
CA ILE A 44 3.89 3.52 -15.90
C ILE A 44 3.93 4.24 -17.24
N VAL A 45 3.98 5.58 -17.23
CA VAL A 45 4.05 6.39 -18.46
C VAL A 45 5.36 6.13 -19.22
N ALA A 46 6.46 5.95 -18.51
CA ALA A 46 7.75 5.58 -19.10
C ALA A 46 7.82 4.14 -19.61
N GLY A 47 6.84 3.29 -19.28
CA GLY A 47 6.86 1.85 -19.59
C GLY A 47 7.88 1.06 -18.75
N ASP A 48 8.36 1.63 -17.65
CA ASP A 48 9.31 0.99 -16.74
C ASP A 48 8.59 0.09 -15.73
N VAL A 49 8.50 -1.18 -16.11
CA VAL A 49 7.83 -2.23 -15.32
C VAL A 49 8.52 -2.47 -13.98
N GLU A 50 9.85 -2.48 -13.97
CA GLU A 50 10.65 -2.76 -12.77
C GLU A 50 10.55 -1.62 -11.76
N GLY A 51 10.63 -0.37 -12.25
CA GLY A 51 10.40 0.83 -11.44
C GLY A 51 9.01 0.85 -10.81
N ALA A 52 7.97 0.58 -11.62
CA ALA A 52 6.59 0.53 -11.13
C ALA A 52 6.40 -0.57 -10.06
N ALA A 53 6.99 -1.75 -10.27
CA ALA A 53 6.93 -2.85 -9.31
C ALA A 53 7.64 -2.50 -7.98
N ALA A 54 8.83 -1.91 -8.05
CA ALA A 54 9.60 -1.51 -6.88
C ALA A 54 8.88 -0.45 -6.03
N VAL A 55 8.26 0.56 -6.67
CA VAL A 55 7.45 1.57 -5.98
C VAL A 55 6.24 0.95 -5.29
N MET A 56 5.52 0.05 -5.95
CA MET A 56 4.35 -0.58 -5.36
C MET A 56 4.69 -1.45 -4.15
N LEU A 57 5.79 -2.19 -4.20
CA LEU A 57 6.26 -2.99 -3.06
C LEU A 57 6.62 -2.10 -1.86
N ARG A 58 7.34 -0.99 -2.09
CA ARG A 58 7.60 0.01 -1.05
C ARG A 58 6.30 0.61 -0.50
N HIS A 59 5.38 0.99 -1.38
CA HIS A 59 4.11 1.61 -1.01
C HIS A 59 3.27 0.72 -0.07
N ILE A 60 3.19 -0.58 -0.39
CA ILE A 60 2.47 -1.57 0.42
C ILE A 60 3.05 -1.65 1.84
N ASN A 61 4.37 -1.70 1.97
CA ASN A 61 5.05 -1.85 3.26
C ASN A 61 4.79 -0.69 4.23
N THR A 62 4.56 0.52 3.73
CA THR A 62 4.25 1.70 4.54
C THR A 62 2.76 2.09 4.49
N SER A 63 1.90 1.23 3.92
CA SER A 63 0.46 1.51 3.73
C SER A 63 -0.36 1.38 5.02
N LEU A 64 -1.60 1.90 4.97
CA LEU A 64 -2.59 1.69 6.04
C LEU A 64 -2.83 0.21 6.35
N GLY A 65 -2.81 -0.65 5.34
CA GLY A 65 -2.99 -2.09 5.51
C GLY A 65 -1.85 -2.72 6.32
N ALA A 66 -0.60 -2.32 6.06
CA ALA A 66 0.55 -2.77 6.83
C ALA A 66 0.49 -2.28 8.29
N LYS A 67 0.10 -1.02 8.52
CA LYS A 67 -0.09 -0.47 9.86
C LYS A 67 -1.19 -1.20 10.64
N ALA A 68 -2.32 -1.47 9.99
CA ALA A 68 -3.43 -2.22 10.57
C ALA A 68 -3.02 -3.66 10.92
N ALA A 69 -2.28 -4.34 10.03
CA ALA A 69 -1.75 -5.67 10.27
C ALA A 69 -0.79 -5.68 11.49
N SER A 70 0.12 -4.71 11.57
CA SER A 70 1.01 -4.55 12.73
C SER A 70 0.24 -4.33 14.03
N ARG A 71 -0.81 -3.50 14.02
CA ARG A 71 -1.67 -3.26 15.20
C ARG A 71 -2.43 -4.51 15.65
N LEU A 72 -2.80 -5.38 14.70
CA LEU A 72 -3.48 -6.64 14.96
C LEU A 72 -2.53 -7.78 15.40
N GLY A 73 -1.22 -7.52 15.49
CA GLY A 73 -0.23 -8.53 15.86
C GLY A 73 0.06 -9.54 14.74
N ALA A 74 -0.32 -9.24 13.50
CA ALA A 74 0.22 -9.98 12.35
C ALA A 74 1.72 -9.67 12.29
N GLY A 75 2.56 -10.68 12.54
CA GLY A 75 4.02 -10.54 12.47
C GLY A 75 4.49 -9.96 11.12
N PRO A 76 5.71 -9.42 11.07
CA PRO A 76 6.23 -8.75 9.87
C PRO A 76 6.11 -9.66 8.63
N ILE A 77 5.69 -9.08 7.50
CA ILE A 77 5.69 -9.76 6.20
C ILE A 77 7.16 -10.09 5.89
N PRO A 78 7.53 -11.38 5.68
CA PRO A 78 8.90 -11.74 5.34
C PRO A 78 9.31 -11.06 4.03
N ARG A 79 10.52 -10.48 4.00
CA ARG A 79 11.11 -10.00 2.75
C ARG A 79 11.43 -11.19 1.85
N PRO A 80 11.24 -11.08 0.52
CA PRO A 80 11.69 -12.10 -0.42
C PRO A 80 13.21 -12.26 -0.40
#